data_AF-A0A0C9LWU9-F1
#
_entry.id   AF-A0A0C9LWU9-F1
#
_cell.length_a   1.000
_cell.length_b   1.000
_cell.length_c   1.000
_cell.angle_alpha   90.00
_cell.angle_beta   90.00
_cell.angle_gamma   90.00
#
_symmetry.space_group_name_H-M   'P 1'
#
loop_
_entity.id
_entity.type
_entity.pdbx_description
1 polymer ?
#
loop_
_entity_poly.entity_id
_entity_poly.type
_entity_poly.pdbx_seq_one_letter_code
_entity_poly.pdbx_strand_id
1 'polypeptide(L)'
;MCLYEIEISLPLNTIQPTPARLATEFLSLPLFFFALVDQADAAVTIRTRKFLTNRLLQRKQMVVDVIHPGLANVSKDELRSKIGKMYKAEKEVVSVFGFKTHFGGGKTTGFALIYDNVEALKKFEPKHRLVRIGLAEAPKGGRKQRKEKKNREKKFRGVRKSKKPRKE
;
A
#
# COMPACT_ATOMS: atom_id res chain seq x y z
N MET A 1 -71.27 -11.56 37.18
CA MET A 1 -72.46 -10.79 36.76
C MET A 1 -72.03 -9.35 36.53
N CYS A 2 -72.64 -8.65 35.56
CA CYS A 2 -72.58 -7.20 35.25
C CYS A 2 -71.17 -6.57 35.10
N LEU A 3 -70.70 -6.12 33.93
CA LEU A 3 -71.21 -5.15 32.90
C LEU A 3 -70.95 -3.66 33.22
N TYR A 4 -70.89 -2.85 32.15
CA TYR A 4 -70.61 -1.40 32.03
C TYR A 4 -69.10 -1.00 32.01
N GLU A 5 -68.45 -0.39 30.99
CA GLU A 5 -68.73 0.71 30.01
C GLU A 5 -68.19 2.09 30.51
N ILE A 6 -67.59 3.00 29.73
CA ILE A 6 -67.37 3.22 28.26
C ILE A 6 -65.98 3.93 28.05
N GLU A 7 -65.11 3.58 27.10
CA GLU A 7 -64.91 4.09 25.71
C GLU A 7 -64.44 5.58 25.50
N ILE A 8 -63.40 5.78 24.64
CA ILE A 8 -63.06 7.01 23.84
C ILE A 8 -62.49 8.24 24.63
N SER A 9 -61.54 9.11 24.21
CA SER A 9 -60.77 9.40 22.96
C SER A 9 -59.35 10.01 23.21
N LEU A 10 -58.48 9.94 22.18
CA LEU A 10 -57.23 10.69 21.93
C LEU A 10 -57.50 12.17 21.49
N PRO A 11 -56.53 12.98 20.98
CA PRO A 11 -55.14 13.32 21.39
C PRO A 11 -54.86 14.86 21.44
N LEU A 12 -53.64 15.32 21.81
CA LEU A 12 -52.76 16.24 21.01
C LEU A 12 -51.58 16.86 21.79
N ASN A 13 -50.56 17.32 21.04
CA ASN A 13 -49.30 17.90 21.50
C ASN A 13 -49.43 19.29 22.14
N THR A 14 -48.54 19.64 23.08
CA THR A 14 -47.56 20.77 23.01
C THR A 14 -46.78 20.92 24.35
N ILE A 15 -45.45 20.78 24.38
CA ILE A 15 -44.39 21.83 24.40
C ILE A 15 -43.77 22.10 25.82
N GLN A 16 -42.47 21.77 25.93
CA GLN A 16 -41.45 22.07 26.97
C GLN A 16 -41.64 21.67 28.46
N PRO A 17 -40.85 20.70 28.95
CA PRO A 17 -40.31 20.70 30.32
C PRO A 17 -38.95 21.42 30.42
N THR A 18 -38.72 22.05 31.58
CA THR A 18 -37.55 22.89 31.93
C THR A 18 -36.19 22.16 31.96
N PRO A 19 -35.06 22.88 31.79
CA PRO A 19 -33.75 22.26 31.57
C PRO A 19 -33.17 21.59 32.82
N ALA A 20 -32.97 20.28 32.75
CA ALA A 20 -32.19 19.52 33.72
C ALA A 20 -30.84 19.09 33.11
N ARG A 21 -29.77 19.40 33.85
CA ARG A 21 -28.45 18.74 33.86
C ARG A 21 -27.48 18.94 32.68
N LEU A 22 -26.30 19.42 33.08
CA LEU A 22 -24.96 19.05 32.60
C LEU A 22 -24.55 19.53 31.19
N ALA A 23 -24.16 20.81 31.13
CA ALA A 23 -23.19 21.30 30.16
C ALA A 23 -22.30 22.39 30.78
N THR A 24 -21.16 21.99 31.35
CA THR A 24 -19.95 22.84 31.48
C THR A 24 -18.71 21.96 31.67
N GLU A 25 -17.74 22.12 30.76
CA GLU A 25 -16.30 22.06 31.05
C GLU A 25 -15.68 20.71 31.48
N PHE A 26 -15.73 19.73 30.57
CA PHE A 26 -14.75 18.63 30.53
C PHE A 26 -13.71 18.90 29.42
N LEU A 27 -12.83 19.91 29.61
CA LEU A 27 -11.91 20.36 28.55
C LEU A 27 -10.61 21.03 29.07
N SER A 28 -9.75 20.28 29.77
CA SER A 28 -8.37 20.69 30.04
C SER A 28 -7.37 19.52 30.20
N LEU A 29 -7.47 18.51 29.33
CA LEU A 29 -6.32 17.63 29.04
C LEU A 29 -5.52 18.24 27.88
N PRO A 30 -4.18 18.36 27.98
CA PRO A 30 -3.38 18.97 26.92
C PRO A 30 -3.28 18.05 25.70
N LEU A 31 -4.21 18.22 24.76
CA LEU A 31 -4.09 17.83 23.36
C LEU A 31 -3.01 18.69 22.66
N PHE A 32 -1.76 18.61 23.11
CA PHE A 32 -0.65 19.40 22.55
C PHE A 32 0.71 18.68 22.55
N PHE A 33 0.73 17.47 21.99
CA PHE A 33 1.97 16.90 21.45
C PHE A 33 1.75 16.12 20.15
N PHE A 34 1.02 16.73 19.20
CA PHE A 34 0.91 16.25 17.82
C PHE A 34 0.95 17.41 16.82
N ALA A 35 2.08 18.10 16.77
CA ALA A 35 2.37 19.12 15.75
C ALA A 35 3.89 19.34 15.59
N LEU A 36 4.61 18.30 15.16
CA LEU A 36 5.94 18.46 14.55
C LEU A 36 6.07 17.53 13.35
N VAL A 37 5.14 17.68 12.41
CA VAL A 37 5.46 17.44 10.99
C VAL A 37 6.14 18.72 10.52
N ASP A 38 7.46 18.77 10.70
CA ASP A 38 8.27 19.76 10.01
C ASP A 38 8.19 19.40 8.52
N GLN A 39 7.32 20.10 7.79
CA GLN A 39 7.17 19.96 6.34
C GLN A 39 8.38 20.64 5.68
N ALA A 40 9.57 20.11 5.94
CA ALA A 40 10.78 20.38 5.20
C ALA A 40 10.67 19.74 3.81
N ASP A 41 9.78 20.28 2.98
CA ASP A 41 9.75 20.09 1.53
C ASP A 41 10.98 20.78 0.90
N ALA A 42 12.18 20.40 1.34
CA ALA A 42 13.41 20.70 0.61
C ALA A 42 13.23 20.12 -0.80
N ALA A 43 13.33 20.99 -1.80
CA ALA A 43 12.71 20.77 -3.11
C ALA A 43 13.30 19.57 -3.88
N VAL A 44 12.76 18.38 -3.63
CA VAL A 44 13.13 17.13 -4.33
C VAL A 44 12.74 17.26 -5.79
N THR A 45 13.73 17.58 -6.62
CA THR A 45 13.56 17.79 -8.05
C THR A 45 13.78 16.48 -8.79
N ILE A 46 12.77 16.01 -9.49
CA ILE A 46 12.81 14.77 -10.28
C ILE A 46 13.04 15.14 -11.75
N ARG A 47 14.11 14.61 -12.35
CA ARG A 47 14.40 14.73 -13.78
C ARG A 47 14.32 13.35 -14.43
N THR A 48 13.78 13.29 -15.64
CA THR A 48 13.61 12.02 -16.37
C THR A 48 14.48 11.99 -17.62
N ARG A 49 15.18 10.89 -17.84
CA ARG A 49 16.03 10.65 -19.02
C ARG A 49 15.61 9.37 -19.75
N LYS A 50 15.90 9.31 -21.05
CA LYS A 50 15.66 8.10 -21.90
C LYS A 50 14.24 7.54 -21.75
N PHE A 51 13.24 8.42 -21.86
CA PHE A 51 11.83 8.06 -21.80
C PHE A 51 11.44 7.28 -23.07
N LEU A 52 10.81 6.11 -22.90
CA LEU A 52 10.35 5.26 -23.99
C LEU A 52 8.96 4.68 -23.69
N THR A 53 8.06 4.74 -24.67
CA THR A 53 6.69 4.19 -24.61
C THR A 53 6.66 2.77 -25.18
N ASN A 54 6.70 1.76 -24.30
CA ASN A 54 6.64 0.36 -24.73
C ASN A 54 5.19 -0.13 -24.79
N ARG A 55 4.62 -0.19 -25.99
CA ARG A 55 3.24 -0.63 -26.23
C ARG A 55 3.04 -2.14 -26.05
N LEU A 56 4.04 -2.96 -26.38
CA LEU A 56 3.98 -4.42 -26.23
C LEU A 56 3.80 -4.85 -24.76
N LEU A 57 4.35 -4.08 -23.82
CA LEU A 57 4.28 -4.32 -22.38
C LEU A 57 3.37 -3.34 -21.63
N GLN A 58 2.56 -2.56 -22.37
CA GLN A 58 1.58 -1.58 -21.82
C GLN A 58 2.19 -0.69 -20.72
N ARG A 59 3.38 -0.13 -20.98
CA ARG A 59 4.11 0.70 -20.02
C ARG A 59 5.02 1.76 -20.64
N LYS A 60 5.15 2.87 -19.94
CA LYS A 60 6.18 3.89 -20.13
C LYS A 60 7.38 3.53 -19.25
N GLN A 61 8.58 3.57 -19.81
CA GLN A 61 9.82 3.26 -19.08
C GLN A 61 10.81 4.41 -19.19
N MET A 62 11.47 4.76 -18.10
CA MET A 62 12.39 5.90 -18.03
C MET A 62 13.47 5.71 -16.97
N VAL A 63 14.60 6.38 -17.16
CA VAL A 63 15.60 6.61 -16.12
C VAL A 63 15.18 7.84 -15.33
N VAL A 64 15.26 7.78 -14.00
CA VAL A 64 14.89 8.86 -13.10
C VAL A 64 16.11 9.30 -12.30
N ASP A 65 16.40 10.59 -12.37
CA ASP A 65 17.40 11.25 -11.57
C ASP A 65 16.68 12.07 -10.49
N VAL A 66 16.97 11.80 -9.23
CA VAL A 66 16.40 12.47 -8.07
C VAL A 66 17.45 13.41 -7.49
N ILE A 67 17.21 14.71 -7.56
CA ILE A 67 18.06 15.76 -6.98
C ILE A 67 17.41 16.20 -5.67
N HIS A 68 18.14 16.08 -4.56
CA HIS A 68 17.64 16.26 -3.20
C HIS A 68 18.73 16.91 -2.35
N PRO A 69 18.97 18.23 -2.51
CA PRO A 69 20.01 18.94 -1.78
C PRO A 69 19.69 18.98 -0.28
N GLY A 70 20.71 18.79 0.57
CA GLY A 70 20.56 18.82 2.03
C GLY A 70 19.80 17.64 2.65
N LEU A 71 19.16 16.78 1.85
CA LEU A 71 18.46 15.58 2.32
C LEU A 71 19.29 14.31 2.07
N ALA A 72 19.06 13.28 2.89
CA ALA A 72 19.77 12.01 2.78
C ALA A 72 19.24 11.11 1.64
N ASN A 73 18.10 10.47 1.83
CA ASN A 73 17.49 9.55 0.86
C ASN A 73 15.98 9.76 0.80
N VAL A 74 15.42 9.98 -0.39
CA VAL A 74 13.96 10.09 -0.59
C VAL A 74 13.32 8.71 -0.56
N SER A 75 12.18 8.55 0.13
CA SER A 75 11.49 7.27 0.18
C SER A 75 10.91 6.87 -1.19
N LYS A 76 10.80 5.57 -1.44
CA LYS A 76 10.25 5.07 -2.72
C LYS A 76 8.78 5.42 -2.89
N ASP A 77 8.03 5.52 -1.80
CA ASP A 77 6.60 5.81 -1.85
C ASP A 77 6.32 7.29 -2.10
N GLU A 78 7.15 8.21 -1.60
CA GLU A 78 7.13 9.60 -2.05
C GLU A 78 7.47 9.71 -3.54
N LEU A 79 8.50 9.00 -4.01
CA LEU A 79 8.90 9.04 -5.42
C LEU A 79 7.80 8.48 -6.33
N ARG A 80 7.11 7.40 -5.95
CA ARG A 80 5.91 6.92 -6.65
C ARG A 80 4.82 7.99 -6.72
N SER A 81 4.60 8.70 -5.63
CA SER A 81 3.58 9.75 -5.53
C SER A 81 3.94 10.98 -6.37
N LYS A 82 5.20 11.42 -6.33
CA LYS A 82 5.73 12.55 -7.12
C LYS A 82 5.74 12.24 -8.62
N ILE A 83 6.21 11.05 -9.03
CA ILE A 83 6.18 10.58 -10.44
C ILE A 83 4.74 10.40 -10.93
N GLY A 84 3.84 9.86 -10.10
CA GLY A 84 2.42 9.73 -10.42
C GLY A 84 1.78 11.09 -10.71
N LYS A 85 2.00 12.08 -9.84
CA LYS A 85 1.56 13.48 -10.06
C LYS A 85 2.10 14.06 -11.36
N MET A 86 3.40 13.90 -11.66
CA MET A 86 4.03 14.42 -12.89
C MET A 86 3.40 13.87 -14.19
N TYR A 87 3.05 12.58 -14.20
CA TYR A 87 2.56 11.90 -15.40
C TYR A 87 1.05 11.60 -15.38
N LYS A 88 0.31 12.18 -14.44
CA LYS A 88 -1.14 11.96 -14.22
C LYS A 88 -1.50 10.47 -14.13
N ALA A 89 -0.72 9.74 -13.32
CA ALA A 89 -0.88 8.30 -13.07
C ALA A 89 -1.02 8.01 -11.57
N GLU A 90 -1.78 6.98 -11.23
CA GLU A 90 -1.96 6.56 -9.84
C GLU A 90 -0.69 5.95 -9.24
N LYS A 91 -0.47 6.18 -7.94
CA LYS A 91 0.69 5.68 -7.19
C LYS A 91 0.86 4.16 -7.31
N GLU A 92 -0.26 3.43 -7.39
CA GLU A 92 -0.28 1.97 -7.47
C GLU A 92 0.35 1.43 -8.75
N VAL A 93 0.05 2.08 -9.88
CA VAL A 93 0.46 1.70 -11.23
C VAL A 93 1.93 2.09 -11.53
N VAL A 94 2.51 2.97 -10.71
CA VAL A 94 3.93 3.36 -10.78
C VAL A 94 4.81 2.38 -9.99
N SER A 95 5.75 1.75 -10.67
CA SER A 95 6.79 0.85 -10.12
C SER A 95 8.17 1.51 -10.24
N VAL A 96 8.92 1.60 -9.14
CA VAL A 96 10.21 2.33 -9.09
C VAL A 96 11.28 1.48 -8.42
N PHE A 97 12.45 1.37 -9.03
CA PHE A 97 13.46 0.39 -8.66
C PHE A 97 14.89 0.79 -9.04
N GLY A 98 15.87 0.05 -8.51
CA GLY A 98 17.26 0.16 -8.94
C GLY A 98 17.96 1.45 -8.53
N PHE A 99 17.45 2.17 -7.53
CA PHE A 99 18.06 3.41 -7.04
C PHE A 99 19.48 3.20 -6.49
N LYS A 100 20.40 4.07 -6.91
CA LYS A 100 21.78 4.19 -6.44
C LYS A 100 22.10 5.68 -6.20
N THR A 101 22.54 6.00 -4.99
CA THR A 101 23.11 7.29 -4.65
C THR A 101 24.46 7.45 -5.35
N HIS A 102 24.77 8.65 -5.84
CA HIS A 102 26.11 8.98 -6.30
C HIS A 102 27.03 9.28 -5.11
N PHE A 103 28.33 9.04 -5.30
CA PHE A 103 29.35 9.50 -4.36
C PHE A 103 29.29 11.04 -4.24
N GLY A 104 29.40 11.56 -3.02
CA GLY A 104 29.15 12.96 -2.70
C GLY A 104 27.67 13.32 -2.41
N GLY A 105 26.72 12.38 -2.59
CA GLY A 105 25.32 12.58 -2.19
C GLY A 105 24.52 13.54 -3.09
N GLY A 106 23.32 13.93 -2.62
CA GLY A 106 22.42 14.91 -3.26
C GLY A 106 21.82 14.52 -4.63
N LYS A 107 22.36 13.50 -5.30
CA LYS A 107 21.90 12.96 -6.59
C LYS A 107 21.81 11.44 -6.52
N THR A 108 20.64 10.91 -6.88
CA THR A 108 20.34 9.47 -6.90
C THR A 108 19.75 9.10 -8.25
N THR A 109 20.28 8.07 -8.89
CA THR A 109 19.79 7.57 -10.18
C THR A 109 19.06 6.25 -10.02
N GLY A 110 17.98 6.05 -10.77
CA GLY A 110 17.20 4.81 -10.76
C GLY A 110 16.28 4.70 -11.97
N PHE A 111 15.30 3.80 -11.88
CA PHE A 111 14.37 3.51 -12.97
C PHE A 111 12.92 3.59 -12.51
N ALA A 112 12.06 4.15 -13.34
CA ALA A 112 10.61 4.13 -13.16
C ALA A 112 9.91 3.46 -14.34
N LEU A 113 8.90 2.68 -14.02
CA LEU A 113 7.94 2.07 -14.94
C LEU A 113 6.56 2.59 -14.55
N ILE A 114 5.84 3.15 -15.51
CA ILE A 114 4.44 3.54 -15.36
C ILE A 114 3.66 2.63 -16.29
N TYR A 115 2.92 1.67 -15.73
CA TYR A 115 2.02 0.84 -16.52
C TYR A 115 0.78 1.63 -16.92
N ASP A 116 0.01 1.12 -17.88
CA ASP A 116 -1.30 1.69 -18.20
C ASP A 116 -2.39 1.15 -17.25
N ASN A 117 -2.29 -0.12 -16.79
CA ASN A 117 -3.25 -0.79 -15.90
C ASN A 117 -2.57 -1.57 -14.76
N VAL A 118 -3.27 -1.75 -13.62
CA VAL A 118 -2.81 -2.58 -12.47
C VAL A 118 -2.64 -4.06 -12.86
N GLU A 119 -3.46 -4.58 -13.77
CA GLU A 119 -3.35 -5.96 -14.26
C GLU A 119 -2.06 -6.18 -15.07
N ALA A 120 -1.72 -5.24 -15.94
CA ALA A 120 -0.47 -5.25 -16.71
C ALA A 120 0.74 -5.21 -15.78
N LEU A 121 0.68 -4.39 -14.71
CA LEU A 121 1.69 -4.39 -13.66
C LEU A 121 1.83 -5.79 -13.03
N LYS A 122 0.74 -6.41 -12.56
CA LYS A 122 0.79 -7.76 -11.94
C LYS A 122 1.30 -8.85 -12.90
N LYS A 123 1.03 -8.72 -14.21
CA LYS A 123 1.43 -9.68 -15.25
C LYS A 123 2.91 -9.57 -15.65
N PHE A 124 3.43 -8.36 -15.80
CA PHE A 124 4.77 -8.11 -16.34
C PHE A 124 5.84 -7.80 -15.28
N GLU A 125 5.46 -7.52 -14.04
CA GLU A 125 6.41 -7.35 -12.94
C GLU A 125 6.99 -8.68 -12.42
N PRO A 126 8.33 -8.81 -12.28
CA PRO A 126 8.92 -9.90 -11.51
C PRO A 126 8.37 -9.95 -10.08
N LYS A 127 7.96 -11.15 -9.64
CA LYS A 127 7.29 -11.39 -8.35
C LYS A 127 7.97 -10.74 -7.14
N HIS A 128 9.30 -10.64 -7.12
CA HIS A 128 10.05 -10.02 -6.03
C HIS A 128 9.83 -8.50 -5.89
N ARG A 129 9.41 -7.80 -6.96
CA ARG A 129 9.00 -6.39 -6.89
C ARG A 129 7.56 -6.25 -6.41
N LEU A 130 6.66 -7.14 -6.86
CA LEU A 130 5.27 -7.21 -6.35
C LEU A 130 5.23 -7.44 -4.83
N VAL A 131 6.06 -8.35 -4.31
CA VAL A 131 6.19 -8.60 -2.85
C VAL A 131 6.63 -7.35 -2.10
N ARG A 132 7.53 -6.53 -2.66
CA ARG A 132 8.00 -5.27 -2.06
C ARG A 132 6.95 -4.15 -2.08
N ILE A 133 5.96 -4.24 -2.97
CA ILE A 133 4.83 -3.30 -3.05
C ILE A 133 3.65 -3.80 -2.18
N GLY A 134 3.64 -5.07 -1.78
CA GLY A 134 2.56 -5.71 -1.02
C GLY A 134 1.50 -6.41 -1.88
N LEU A 135 1.68 -6.47 -3.21
CA LEU A 135 0.69 -7.05 -4.15
C LEU A 135 0.78 -8.58 -4.31
N ALA A 136 1.75 -9.24 -3.68
CA ALA A 136 1.94 -10.69 -3.76
C ALA A 136 2.66 -11.24 -2.52
N GLU A 137 2.37 -12.49 -2.15
CA GLU A 137 3.09 -13.17 -1.08
C GLU A 137 4.49 -13.67 -1.49
N ALA A 138 5.41 -13.68 -0.53
CA ALA A 138 6.72 -14.31 -0.69
C ALA A 138 6.60 -15.85 -0.77
N PRO A 139 7.36 -16.52 -1.66
CA PRO A 139 7.27 -17.97 -1.83
C PRO A 139 7.84 -18.73 -0.61
N LYS A 140 6.97 -19.33 0.20
CA LYS A 140 7.31 -20.07 1.42
C LYS A 140 8.12 -21.36 1.12
N GLY A 141 9.12 -21.67 1.96
CA GLY A 141 9.93 -22.92 1.91
C GLY A 141 11.23 -22.86 1.08
N GLY A 142 12.33 -23.37 1.65
CA GLY A 142 13.70 -23.18 1.12
C GLY A 142 14.07 -24.03 -0.10
N ARG A 143 15.03 -23.53 -0.90
CA ARG A 143 15.52 -24.22 -2.13
C ARG A 143 16.06 -25.63 -1.86
N LYS A 144 16.73 -25.84 -0.71
CA LYS A 144 17.24 -27.15 -0.24
C LYS A 144 16.10 -28.15 -0.02
N GLN A 145 15.15 -27.80 0.86
CA GLN A 145 13.96 -28.61 1.17
C GLN A 145 13.17 -29.03 -0.08
N ARG A 146 12.98 -28.10 -1.05
CA ARG A 146 12.31 -28.38 -2.33
C ARG A 146 13.08 -29.40 -3.19
N LYS A 147 14.41 -29.30 -3.27
CA LYS A 147 15.26 -30.28 -3.98
C LYS A 147 15.22 -31.66 -3.30
N GLU A 148 15.34 -31.71 -1.98
CA GLU A 148 15.28 -32.96 -1.21
C GLU A 148 13.92 -33.64 -1.29
N LYS A 149 12.83 -32.86 -1.24
CA LYS A 149 11.47 -33.36 -1.51
C LYS A 149 11.37 -33.95 -2.92
N LYS A 150 11.80 -33.23 -3.96
CA LYS A 150 11.81 -33.73 -5.36
C LYS A 150 12.62 -35.02 -5.52
N ASN A 151 13.79 -35.14 -4.88
CA ASN A 151 14.63 -36.34 -4.96
C ASN A 151 14.01 -37.53 -4.22
N ARG A 152 13.37 -37.31 -3.06
CA ARG A 152 12.53 -38.33 -2.38
C ARG A 152 11.27 -38.68 -3.18
N GLU A 153 10.75 -37.77 -3.99
CA GLU A 153 9.58 -38.01 -4.85
C GLU A 153 9.86 -38.94 -6.03
N LYS A 154 11.05 -38.85 -6.63
CA LYS A 154 11.49 -39.71 -7.74
C LYS A 154 11.58 -41.20 -7.38
N LYS A 155 11.86 -41.56 -6.13
CA LYS A 155 12.09 -42.96 -5.69
C LYS A 155 10.84 -43.87 -5.69
N PHE A 156 9.63 -43.31 -5.85
CA PHE A 156 8.37 -44.05 -5.69
C PHE A 156 7.47 -43.87 -6.92
N ARG A 157 6.54 -44.80 -7.16
CA ARG A 157 5.56 -44.77 -8.27
C ARG A 157 4.11 -44.79 -7.74
N GLY A 158 3.17 -44.31 -8.54
CA GLY A 158 1.72 -44.31 -8.22
C GLY A 158 1.37 -43.65 -6.87
N VAL A 159 0.35 -44.19 -6.20
CA VAL A 159 -0.16 -43.73 -4.90
C VAL A 159 0.93 -43.67 -3.81
N ARG A 160 1.97 -44.51 -3.89
CA ARG A 160 3.12 -44.47 -2.96
C ARG A 160 3.94 -43.18 -3.06
N LYS A 161 3.68 -42.29 -4.04
CA LYS A 161 4.24 -40.93 -4.06
C LYS A 161 3.63 -40.00 -3.01
N SER A 162 2.32 -40.11 -2.74
CA SER A 162 1.58 -39.21 -1.84
C SER A 162 1.59 -39.69 -0.39
N LYS A 163 1.34 -40.99 -0.15
CA LYS A 163 1.26 -41.60 1.20
C LYS A 163 2.64 -41.85 1.86
N LYS A 164 3.56 -40.89 1.82
CA LYS A 164 4.90 -41.06 2.38
C LYS A 164 4.96 -40.65 3.85
N PRO A 165 5.65 -41.43 4.71
CA PRO A 165 6.06 -40.90 6.00
C PRO A 165 6.95 -39.68 5.76
N ARG A 166 6.73 -38.61 6.54
CA ARG A 166 7.76 -37.58 6.67
C ARG A 166 8.96 -38.26 7.30
N LYS A 167 10.15 -38.06 6.75
CA LYS A 167 11.37 -38.43 7.45
C LYS A 167 11.52 -37.42 8.58
N GLU A 168 11.50 -37.91 9.81
CA GLU A 168 11.98 -37.21 11.01
C GLU A 168 13.42 -36.72 10.80
#